data_AF-A0A3D2KAH2-F1
#
_entry.id   AF-A0A3D2KAH2-F1
#
_cell.length_a   1.000
_cell.length_b   1.000
_cell.length_c   1.000
_cell.angle_alpha   90.00
_cell.angle_beta   90.00
_cell.angle_gamma   90.00
#
_symmetry.space_group_name_H-M   'P 1'
#
loop_
_entity.id
_entity.type
_entity.pdbx_description
1 polymer ?
#
loop_
_entity_poly.entity_id
_entity_poly.type
_entity_poly.pdbx_seq_one_letter_code
_entity_poly.pdbx_strand_id
1 'polypeptide(L)' 'MSELIIGVDVGFGNTKTSHKVFSSGVIKHSTKPPISSMVVETNEGFYSVGNPKITIQESKM' A
#
# COMPACT_ATOMS: atom_id res chain seq x y z
N MET A 1 20.26 -1.60 21.61
CA MET A 1 19.03 -1.53 20.79
C MET A 1 19.21 -0.44 19.76
N SER A 2 18.86 -0.69 18.50
CA SER A 2 18.78 0.36 17.48
C SER A 2 17.38 0.93 17.47
N GLU A 3 17.24 2.25 17.55
CA GLU A 3 15.97 2.95 17.40
C GLU A 3 15.85 3.51 15.98
N LEU A 4 14.67 3.37 15.38
CA LEU A 4 14.34 3.96 14.10
C LEU A 4 13.30 5.05 14.31
N ILE A 5 13.65 6.30 14.00
CA ILE A 5 12.74 7.45 14.09
C ILE A 5 12.12 7.68 12.71
N ILE A 6 10.79 7.63 12.63
CA ILE A 6 10.04 7.86 11.39
C ILE A 6 9.00 8.95 11.62
N GLY A 7 9.05 9.99 10.79
CA GLY A 7 7.98 10.99 10.68
C GLY A 7 7.00 10.62 9.57
N VAL A 8 5.70 10.63 9.88
CA VAL A 8 4.62 10.35 8.92
C VAL A 8 3.50 11.37 9.07
N ASP A 9 3.11 11.99 7.96
CA ASP A 9 1.90 12.81 7.82
C ASP A 9 0.81 11.98 7.14
N VAL A 10 -0.33 11.78 7.81
CA VAL A 10 -1.46 10.99 7.31
C VAL A 10 -2.59 11.93 6.90
N GLY A 11 -2.50 12.43 5.67
CA GLY A 11 -3.56 13.26 5.09
C GLY A 11 -4.65 12.42 4.40
N PHE A 12 -5.80 13.04 4.15
CA PHE A 12 -6.93 12.37 3.48
C PHE A 12 -6.58 11.92 2.05
N GLY A 13 -5.90 12.76 1.26
CA GLY A 13 -5.51 12.42 -0.13
C GLY A 13 -4.16 11.72 -0.24
N ASN A 14 -3.20 12.08 0.61
CA ASN A 14 -1.83 11.58 0.53
C ASN A 14 -1.23 11.34 1.91
N THR A 15 -0.49 10.25 2.03
CA THR A 15 0.38 9.94 3.16
C THR A 15 1.81 10.29 2.77
N LYS A 16 2.52 11.00 3.64
CA LYS A 16 3.86 11.51 3.37
C LYS A 16 4.83 11.03 4.44
N THR A 17 6.01 10.64 4.01
CA THR A 17 7.19 10.43 4.84
C THR A 17 8.28 11.40 4.39
N SER A 18 9.42 11.41 5.07
CA SER A 18 10.58 12.20 4.63
C SER A 18 11.13 11.79 3.25
N HIS A 19 10.83 10.57 2.77
CA HIS A 19 11.40 10.01 1.54
C HIS A 19 10.37 9.79 0.43
N LYS A 20 9.08 9.71 0.76
CA LYS A 20 8.05 9.34 -0.21
C LYS A 20 6.71 9.98 0.11
N VAL A 21 5.99 10.34 -0.95
CA VAL A 21 4.56 10.68 -0.90
C VAL A 21 3.82 9.64 -1.71
N PHE A 22 2.73 9.11 -1.17
CA PHE A 22 1.86 8.17 -1.86
C PHE A 22 0.39 8.43 -1.52
N SER A 23 -0.52 8.04 -2.41
CA SER A 23 -1.94 8.21 -2.19
C SER A 23 -2.39 7.47 -0.94
N SER A 24 -3.17 8.15 -0.10
CA SER A 24 -3.71 7.55 1.11
C SER A 24 -4.73 6.46 0.78
N GLY A 25 -4.80 5.46 1.66
CA GLY A 25 -5.69 4.33 1.51
C GLY A 25 -4.95 3.04 1.18
N VAL A 26 -5.66 1.93 1.42
CA VAL A 26 -5.16 0.56 1.18
C VAL A 26 -6.24 -0.26 0.50
N ILE A 27 -5.83 -1.19 -0.36
CA ILE A 27 -6.72 -2.18 -0.98
C ILE A 27 -6.31 -3.56 -0.45
N LYS A 28 -7.26 -4.29 0.14
CA LYS A 28 -7.07 -5.66 0.58
C LYS A 28 -7.26 -6.61 -0.60
N HIS A 29 -6.39 -7.61 -0.71
CA HIS A 29 -6.43 -8.66 -1.71
C HIS A 29 -6.44 -10.03 -1.03
N SER A 30 -7.19 -10.98 -1.62
CA SER A 30 -7.22 -12.38 -1.18
C SER A 30 -5.91 -13.11 -1.51
N THR A 31 -5.20 -12.69 -2.56
CA THR A 31 -3.93 -13.25 -3.00
C THR A 31 -2.92 -12.14 -3.30
N LYS A 32 -1.62 -12.49 -3.37
CA LYS A 32 -0.56 -11.54 -3.66
C LYS A 32 -0.74 -10.94 -5.06
N PRO A 33 -0.85 -9.61 -5.20
CA PRO A 33 -1.00 -8.99 -6.51
C PRO A 33 0.23 -9.21 -7.40
N PRO A 34 0.07 -9.52 -8.70
CA PRO A 34 1.19 -9.85 -9.58
C PRO A 34 2.06 -8.64 -9.98
N ILE A 35 1.53 -7.40 -9.94
CA ILE A 35 2.20 -6.20 -10.51
C ILE A 35 2.29 -5.03 -9.50
N SER A 36 1.92 -5.23 -8.23
CA SER A 36 1.99 -4.15 -7.23
C SER A 36 3.38 -4.06 -6.58
N SER A 37 4.03 -2.90 -6.70
CA SER A 37 5.36 -2.62 -6.11
C SER A 37 5.30 -2.20 -4.64
N MET A 38 4.11 -2.00 -4.08
CA MET A 38 3.88 -1.60 -2.69
C MET A 38 2.82 -2.48 -2.04
N VAL A 39 3.18 -3.74 -1.79
CA VAL A 39 2.33 -4.70 -1.08
C VAL A 39 2.91 -4.98 0.30
N VAL A 40 2.08 -4.83 1.32
CA VAL A 40 2.36 -5.31 2.67
C VAL A 40 1.64 -6.64 2.85
N GLU A 41 2.40 -7.68 3.18
CA GLU A 41 1.87 -8.98 3.58
C GLU A 41 1.71 -9.01 5.10
N THR A 42 0.55 -9.48 5.55
CA THR A 42 0.22 -9.66 6.97
C THR A 42 -0.40 -11.04 7.16
N ASN A 43 -0.62 -11.45 8.40
CA ASN A 43 -1.33 -12.69 8.71
C ASN A 43 -2.78 -12.72 8.16
N GLU A 44 -3.36 -11.56 7.83
CA GLU A 44 -4.75 -11.43 7.38
C GLU A 44 -4.89 -11.28 5.86
N GLY A 45 -3.78 -11.25 5.12
CA GLY A 45 -3.76 -11.10 3.66
C GLY A 45 -2.81 -10.02 3.16
N PHE A 46 -3.02 -9.62 1.89
CA PHE A 46 -2.14 -8.71 1.16
C PHE A 46 -2.79 -7.34 0.99
N TYR A 47 -2.03 -6.28 1.26
CA TYR A 47 -2.52 -4.91 1.21
C TYR A 47 -1.68 -4.08 0.24
N SER A 48 -2.28 -3.62 -0.85
CA SER A 48 -1.63 -2.65 -1.74
C SER A 48 -1.78 -1.24 -1.15
N VAL A 49 -0.68 -0.49 -1.12
CA VAL A 49 -0.61 0.87 -0.59
C VAL A 49 -0.25 1.83 -1.73
N GLY A 50 -0.84 3.03 -1.75
CA GLY A 50 -0.43 4.09 -2.69
C GLY A 50 -1.13 4.10 -4.05
N ASN A 51 -2.19 3.32 -4.22
CA ASN A 51 -3.14 3.40 -5.33
C ASN A 51 -2.50 3.59 -6.74
N PRO A 52 -1.77 2.62 -7.30
CA PRO A 52 -1.54 2.63 -8.73
C PRO A 52 -2.92 2.53 -9.40
N LYS A 53 -3.25 3.47 -10.28
CA LYS A 53 -4.50 3.58 -11.08
C LYS A 53 -4.74 2.39 -12.04
N ILE A 54 -4.29 1.19 -11.70
CA ILE A 54 -4.49 -0.03 -12.47
C ILE A 54 -5.45 -0.89 -11.66
N THR A 55 -6.74 -0.70 -11.89
CA THR A 55 -7.77 -1.65 -11.48
C THR A 55 -7.46 -2.95 -12.19
N ILE A 56 -6.93 -3.94 -11.47
CA ILE A 56 -6.80 -5.30 -12.00
C ILE A 56 -8.22 -5.78 -12.21
N GLN A 57 -8.63 -5.86 -13.49
CA GLN A 57 -9.92 -6.42 -13.85
C GLN A 57 -9.89 -7.90 -13.46
N GLU A 58 -10.71 -8.27 -12.48
CA GLU A 58 -10.90 -9.69 -12.14
C GLU A 58 -11.31 -10.42 -13.43
N SER A 59 -10.51 -11.40 -13.85
CA SER A 59 -10.89 -12.24 -14.97
C SER A 59 -12.18 -12.95 -14.57
N LYS A 60 -13.26 -12.72 -15.33
CA LYS A 60 -14.48 -13.52 -15.20
C LYS A 60 -14.11 -14.98 -15.42
N MET A 61 -14.25 -15.80 -14.38
CA MET A 61 -14.36 -17.25 -14.53
C MET A 61 -15.68 -17.60 -15.22
#